data_AF-A0A6A7BUU1-F1
#
_entry.id   AF-A0A6A7BUU1-F1
#
_cell.length_a   1.000
_cell.length_b   1.000
_cell.length_c   1.000
_cell.angle_alpha   90.00
_cell.angle_beta   90.00
_cell.angle_gamma   90.00
#
_symmetry.space_group_name_H-M   'P 1'
#
loop_
_entity.id
_entity.type
_entity.pdbx_description
1 polymer ?
#
loop_
_entity_poly.entity_id
_entity_poly.type
_entity_poly.pdbx_seq_one_letter_code
_entity_poly.pdbx_strand_id
1 'polypeptide(L)'
;SSSSSGTRGSVTSAEHPTYGSSGRFYAGGSSSPYKAGNRSPVGLVPVFIEGAALGTLGGAWLHGAYAYSYPRMWDYLNNTSDRLEMRPAKCLCAKDAVCGCDYFANSGYMNQVANNKTLSRVANFNDTDTLFINGTLTASTS
;
A
#
# COMPACT_ATOMS: atom_id res chain seq x y z
N SER A 1 -20.30 -20.26 29.57
CA SER A 1 -18.87 -20.34 29.22
C SER A 1 -18.35 -18.95 28.93
N SER A 2 -17.53 -18.42 29.81
CA SER A 2 -16.85 -17.13 29.65
C SER A 2 -15.58 -17.30 28.84
N SER A 3 -15.32 -16.40 27.88
CA SER A 3 -13.97 -15.93 27.52
C SER A 3 -14.04 -14.52 26.93
N SER A 4 -13.76 -13.51 27.75
CA SER A 4 -13.41 -12.15 27.33
C SER A 4 -12.05 -12.17 26.61
N SER A 5 -11.86 -11.42 25.53
CA SER A 5 -10.54 -10.91 25.12
C SER A 5 -10.62 -9.93 23.95
N GLY A 6 -10.18 -8.70 24.23
CA GLY A 6 -9.54 -7.85 23.23
C GLY A 6 -10.37 -6.67 22.76
N THR A 7 -10.38 -5.61 23.57
CA THR A 7 -10.56 -4.22 23.13
C THR A 7 -9.54 -3.93 22.03
N ARG A 8 -9.88 -4.22 20.76
CA ARG A 8 -9.09 -3.75 19.62
C ARG A 8 -9.49 -2.31 19.43
N GLY A 9 -8.57 -1.41 19.78
CA GLY A 9 -8.77 0.03 19.72
C GLY A 9 -9.53 0.41 18.46
N SER A 10 -10.64 1.12 18.65
CA SER A 10 -11.41 1.74 17.59
C SER A 10 -10.51 2.71 16.84
N VAL A 11 -9.89 2.22 15.76
CA VAL A 11 -9.47 3.09 14.67
C VAL A 11 -10.77 3.37 13.92
N THR A 12 -11.48 4.41 14.38
CA THR A 12 -12.74 4.85 13.79
C THR A 12 -12.49 5.18 12.32
N SER A 13 -13.16 4.43 11.44
CA SER A 13 -13.32 4.71 10.00
C SER A 13 -12.05 4.69 9.13
N ALA A 14 -11.12 3.75 9.33
CA ALA A 14 -10.23 3.37 8.23
C ALA A 14 -11.01 2.50 7.23
N GLU A 15 -10.90 2.81 5.93
CA GLU A 15 -11.44 2.02 4.80
C GLU A 15 -11.39 0.50 5.11
N HIS A 16 -12.52 -0.20 5.14
CA HIS A 16 -12.52 -1.59 5.60
C HIS A 16 -11.63 -2.47 4.68
N PRO A 17 -10.78 -3.37 5.22
CA PRO A 17 -9.94 -4.22 4.36
C PRO A 17 -10.81 -5.12 3.48
N THR A 18 -10.47 -5.23 2.19
CA THR A 18 -11.22 -6.02 1.20
C THR A 18 -10.33 -6.91 0.34
N TYR A 19 -9.01 -6.83 0.50
CA TYR A 19 -8.04 -7.52 -0.36
C TYR A 19 -7.58 -8.86 0.24
N GLY A 20 -7.09 -9.73 -0.65
CA GLY A 20 -6.72 -11.12 -0.35
C GLY A 20 -7.92 -12.06 -0.24
N SER A 21 -7.69 -13.37 -0.29
CA SER A 21 -8.77 -14.38 -0.37
C SER A 21 -9.76 -14.37 0.81
N SER A 22 -9.41 -13.75 1.94
CA SER A 22 -10.28 -13.62 3.10
C SER A 22 -10.80 -12.19 3.33
N GLY A 23 -10.46 -11.23 2.45
CA GLY A 23 -10.84 -9.82 2.64
C GLY A 23 -10.30 -9.21 3.94
N ARG A 24 -9.09 -9.58 4.35
CA ARG A 24 -8.50 -9.17 5.64
C ARG A 24 -7.32 -8.22 5.50
N PHE A 25 -7.00 -7.82 4.27
CA PHE A 25 -5.87 -6.97 3.97
C PHE A 25 -6.34 -5.68 3.30
N TYR A 26 -5.66 -4.58 3.63
CA TYR A 26 -5.79 -3.32 2.90
C TYR A 26 -5.15 -3.44 1.51
N ALA A 27 -5.40 -2.49 0.63
CA ALA A 27 -4.78 -2.43 -0.70
C ALA A 27 -3.25 -2.35 -0.65
N GLY A 28 -2.70 -1.86 0.47
CA GLY A 28 -1.28 -1.87 0.77
C GLY A 28 -0.77 -3.20 1.33
N GLY A 29 -1.61 -4.19 1.63
CA GLY A 29 -1.20 -5.53 2.06
C GLY A 29 -1.08 -5.71 3.57
N SER A 30 -1.24 -4.65 4.37
CA SER A 30 -1.35 -4.81 5.83
C SER A 30 -2.69 -5.37 6.25
N SER A 31 -2.71 -6.08 7.38
CA SER A 31 -3.96 -6.44 8.08
C SER A 31 -4.26 -5.51 9.25
N SER A 32 -3.36 -4.57 9.56
CA SER A 32 -3.51 -3.66 10.70
C SER A 32 -3.07 -2.26 10.29
N PRO A 33 -3.92 -1.23 10.46
CA PRO A 33 -3.57 0.14 10.15
C PRO A 33 -2.53 0.66 11.15
N TYR A 34 -1.63 1.54 10.69
CA TYR A 34 -0.62 2.17 11.53
C TYR A 34 -0.31 3.60 11.05
N LYS A 35 0.33 4.43 11.87
CA LYS A 35 0.68 5.80 11.48
C LYS A 35 1.76 5.78 10.37
N ALA A 36 1.58 6.55 9.30
CA ALA A 36 2.62 6.70 8.28
C ALA A 36 3.95 7.19 8.90
N GLY A 37 5.07 6.65 8.41
CA GLY A 37 6.41 6.92 8.96
C GLY A 37 6.83 5.96 10.07
N ASN A 38 5.90 5.16 10.62
CA ASN A 38 6.27 4.06 11.53
C ASN A 38 6.69 2.83 10.74
N ARG A 39 7.43 1.94 11.40
CA ARG A 39 7.75 0.61 10.86
C ARG A 39 6.47 -0.19 10.63
N SER A 40 6.36 -0.90 9.50
CA SER A 40 5.19 -1.73 9.20
C SER A 40 5.09 -2.94 10.15
N PRO A 41 3.91 -3.58 10.27
CA PRO A 41 3.75 -4.77 11.12
C PRO A 41 4.68 -5.94 10.77
N VAL A 42 5.03 -6.14 9.49
CA VAL A 42 6.06 -7.14 9.10
C VAL A 42 7.49 -6.60 9.12
N GLY A 43 7.69 -5.35 9.55
CA GLY A 43 9.02 -4.80 9.81
C GLY A 43 9.62 -3.97 8.67
N LEU A 44 8.84 -3.51 7.68
CA LEU A 44 9.33 -2.63 6.62
C LEU A 44 9.66 -1.25 7.19
N VAL A 45 10.82 -0.72 6.80
CA VAL A 45 11.29 0.60 7.23
C VAL A 45 10.91 1.64 6.18
N PRO A 46 10.20 2.72 6.55
CA PRO A 46 9.82 3.76 5.60
C PRO A 46 10.99 4.68 5.25
N VAL A 47 10.95 5.21 4.03
CA VAL A 47 11.78 6.34 3.60
C VAL A 47 10.86 7.51 3.25
N PHE A 48 11.14 8.69 3.77
CA PHE A 48 10.39 9.89 3.43
C PHE A 48 10.80 10.39 2.04
N ILE A 49 9.82 10.66 1.19
CA ILE A 49 9.99 11.24 -0.14
C ILE A 49 9.25 12.57 -0.16
N GLU A 50 9.98 13.64 -0.50
CA GLU A 50 9.39 14.97 -0.68
C GLU A 50 8.43 14.99 -1.87
N GLY A 51 7.31 15.70 -1.72
CA GLY A 51 6.16 15.55 -2.61
C GLY A 51 6.39 15.93 -4.08
N ALA A 52 7.42 16.72 -4.38
CA ALA A 52 7.78 17.07 -5.76
C ALA A 52 8.14 15.83 -6.61
N ALA A 53 8.77 14.82 -6.00
CA ALA A 53 9.13 13.58 -6.70
C ALA A 53 7.91 12.67 -6.98
N LEU A 54 6.77 12.92 -6.34
CA LEU A 54 5.56 12.08 -6.42
C LEU A 54 4.40 12.78 -7.14
N GLY A 55 4.59 14.00 -7.66
CA GLY A 55 3.53 14.77 -8.31
C GLY A 55 2.90 14.05 -9.51
N THR A 56 3.64 13.18 -10.20
CA THR A 56 3.17 12.34 -11.32
C THR A 56 2.27 11.18 -10.87
N LEU A 57 2.33 10.81 -9.59
CA LEU A 57 1.52 9.75 -8.98
C LEU A 57 0.19 10.26 -8.43
N GLY A 58 -0.01 11.57 -8.39
CA GLY A 58 -1.27 12.23 -8.01
C GLY A 58 -1.11 13.22 -6.85
N GLY A 59 -2.08 14.13 -6.73
CA GLY A 59 -2.05 15.23 -5.76
C GLY A 59 -2.04 14.82 -4.28
N ALA A 60 -2.38 13.57 -3.97
CA ALA A 60 -2.38 13.04 -2.61
C ALA A 60 -0.99 13.06 -1.93
N TRP A 61 0.08 13.21 -2.72
CA TRP A 61 1.47 13.11 -2.25
C TRP A 61 2.22 14.45 -2.29
N LEU A 62 1.56 15.56 -2.63
CA LEU A 62 2.19 16.88 -2.77
C LEU A 62 2.91 17.36 -1.50
N HIS A 63 2.44 16.94 -0.33
CA HIS A 63 3.04 17.27 0.97
C HIS A 63 4.10 16.25 1.42
N GLY A 64 4.45 15.29 0.55
CA GLY A 64 5.37 14.20 0.84
C GLY A 64 4.68 12.90 1.27
N ALA A 65 5.41 11.81 1.12
CA ALA A 65 4.94 10.47 1.44
C ALA A 65 6.04 9.63 2.08
N TYR A 66 5.63 8.62 2.85
CA TYR A 66 6.50 7.55 3.28
C TYR A 66 6.41 6.37 2.32
N ALA A 67 7.54 5.99 1.75
CA ALA A 67 7.68 4.84 0.87
C ALA A 67 8.20 3.62 1.63
N TYR A 68 7.45 2.53 1.57
CA TYR A 68 7.81 1.22 2.09
C TYR A 68 8.21 0.34 0.91
N SER A 69 9.49 -0.02 0.84
CA SER A 69 10.00 -0.85 -0.26
C SER A 69 9.67 -2.31 0.01
N TYR A 70 9.07 -2.99 -0.95
CA TYR A 70 8.80 -4.42 -0.83
C TYR A 70 10.04 -5.24 -1.21
N PRO A 71 10.37 -6.27 -0.41
CA PRO A 71 11.67 -6.95 -0.51
C PRO A 71 11.80 -7.84 -1.75
N ARG A 72 10.71 -8.13 -2.46
CA ARG A 72 10.73 -8.91 -3.70
C ARG A 72 10.12 -8.13 -4.85
N MET A 73 10.60 -8.45 -6.05
CA MET A 73 9.96 -8.03 -7.29
C MET A 73 8.53 -8.59 -7.34
N TRP A 74 7.64 -7.81 -7.91
CA TRP A 74 6.27 -8.21 -8.19
C TRP A 74 6.19 -8.70 -9.62
N ASP A 75 5.87 -9.99 -9.77
CA ASP A 75 5.44 -10.60 -11.01
C ASP A 75 3.91 -10.50 -11.14
N TYR A 76 3.43 -9.90 -12.23
CA TYR A 76 2.00 -9.82 -12.52
C TYR A 76 1.74 -9.82 -14.02
N LEU A 77 0.56 -10.31 -14.42
CA LEU A 77 0.08 -10.16 -15.79
C LEU A 77 -0.50 -8.75 -15.93
N ASN A 78 0.13 -7.91 -16.74
CA ASN A 78 -0.42 -6.59 -17.05
C ASN A 78 -1.50 -6.73 -18.11
N ASN A 79 -2.76 -6.53 -17.72
CA ASN A 79 -3.92 -6.67 -18.61
C ASN A 79 -3.97 -5.59 -19.71
N THR A 80 -3.18 -4.51 -19.60
CA THR A 80 -3.12 -3.48 -20.65
C THR A 80 -2.15 -3.87 -21.77
N SER A 81 -1.06 -4.57 -21.44
CA SER A 81 -0.02 -4.97 -22.40
C SER A 81 -0.04 -6.45 -22.76
N ASP A 82 -0.90 -7.25 -22.11
CA ASP A 82 -0.97 -8.71 -22.21
C ASP A 82 0.39 -9.40 -22.00
N ARG A 83 1.19 -8.86 -21.07
CA ARG A 83 2.55 -9.35 -20.78
C ARG A 83 2.74 -9.61 -19.31
N LEU A 84 3.54 -10.63 -19.03
CA LEU A 84 4.11 -10.83 -17.70
C LEU A 84 5.13 -9.73 -17.46
N GLU A 85 4.89 -8.89 -16.46
CA GLU A 85 5.79 -7.83 -16.03
C GLU A 85 6.39 -8.16 -14.67
N MET A 86 7.67 -7.82 -14.50
CA MET A 86 8.39 -7.98 -13.24
C MET A 86 8.96 -6.63 -12.84
N ARG A 87 8.48 -6.06 -11.74
CA ARG A 87 8.87 -4.70 -11.30
C ARG A 87 9.13 -4.65 -9.80
N PRO A 88 10.04 -3.79 -9.33
CA PRO A 88 10.07 -3.46 -7.91
C PRO A 88 8.75 -2.77 -7.52
N ALA A 89 8.30 -3.03 -6.29
CA ALA A 89 7.09 -2.42 -5.76
C ALA A 89 7.40 -1.58 -4.51
N LYS A 90 6.79 -0.39 -4.44
CA LYS A 90 6.84 0.49 -3.28
C LYS A 90 5.43 0.88 -2.90
N CYS A 91 5.08 0.75 -1.63
CA CYS A 91 3.82 1.24 -1.12
C CYS A 91 4.02 2.61 -0.47
N LEU A 92 3.13 3.57 -0.79
CA LEU A 92 3.20 4.95 -0.34
C LEU A 92 2.09 5.22 0.68
N CYS A 93 2.41 6.00 1.71
CA CYS A 93 1.44 6.52 2.70
C CYS A 93 1.70 8.01 2.99
N ALA A 94 0.64 8.82 2.93
CA ALA A 94 0.79 10.27 2.99
C ALA A 94 1.33 10.65 4.38
N LYS A 95 2.19 11.68 4.45
CA LYS A 95 2.95 12.04 5.66
C LYS A 95 2.12 12.02 6.96
N ASP A 96 0.89 12.54 6.89
CA ASP A 96 0.02 12.73 8.05
C ASP A 96 -1.21 11.80 8.05
N ALA A 97 -1.13 10.67 7.34
CA ALA A 97 -2.25 9.74 7.18
C ALA A 97 -2.05 8.40 7.89
N VAL A 98 -3.14 7.63 7.95
CA VAL A 98 -3.12 6.22 8.35
C VAL A 98 -2.60 5.40 7.16
N CYS A 99 -1.73 4.43 7.46
CA CYS A 99 -1.03 3.61 6.51
C CYS A 99 -1.45 2.14 6.63
N GLY A 100 -1.61 1.49 5.48
CA GLY A 100 -1.91 0.07 5.35
C GLY A 100 -0.85 -0.70 4.54
N CYS A 101 0.37 -0.18 4.41
CA CYS A 101 1.44 -0.84 3.66
C CYS A 101 2.04 -2.01 4.43
N ASP A 102 2.07 -3.19 3.84
CA ASP A 102 2.79 -4.35 4.35
C ASP A 102 3.04 -5.33 3.22
N TYR A 103 4.12 -6.11 3.32
CA TYR A 103 4.41 -7.07 2.28
C TYR A 103 3.55 -8.33 2.44
N PHE A 104 2.62 -8.52 1.50
CA PHE A 104 1.80 -9.73 1.40
C PHE A 104 2.16 -10.51 0.12
N ALA A 105 2.83 -11.65 0.29
CA ALA A 105 3.36 -12.47 -0.81
C ALA A 105 2.29 -13.38 -1.44
N ASN A 106 1.32 -12.81 -2.15
CA ASN A 106 0.27 -13.56 -2.84
C ASN A 106 0.06 -13.05 -4.27
N SER A 107 0.27 -13.92 -5.27
CA SER A 107 0.20 -13.56 -6.69
C SER A 107 -1.19 -13.07 -7.13
N GLY A 108 -2.27 -13.65 -6.60
CA GLY A 108 -3.64 -13.20 -6.89
C GLY A 108 -3.89 -11.77 -6.42
N TYR A 109 -3.46 -11.45 -5.20
CA TYR A 109 -3.49 -10.08 -4.67
C TYR A 109 -2.62 -9.12 -5.49
N MET A 110 -1.37 -9.51 -5.81
CA MET A 110 -0.46 -8.68 -6.60
C MET A 110 -1.07 -8.35 -7.96
N ASN A 111 -1.66 -9.33 -8.63
CA ASN A 111 -2.30 -9.15 -9.93
C ASN A 111 -3.52 -8.22 -9.86
N GLN A 112 -4.33 -8.32 -8.80
CA GLN A 112 -5.47 -7.41 -8.59
C GLN A 112 -5.02 -5.98 -8.34
N VAL A 113 -4.00 -5.77 -7.49
CA VAL A 113 -3.51 -4.43 -7.16
C VAL A 113 -2.81 -3.79 -8.35
N ALA A 114 -1.92 -4.52 -9.03
CA ALA A 114 -1.12 -4.00 -10.14
C ALA A 114 -1.97 -3.58 -11.35
N ASN A 115 -3.13 -4.21 -11.56
CA ASN A 115 -4.06 -3.87 -12.64
C ASN A 115 -5.11 -2.81 -12.24
N ASN A 116 -5.12 -2.34 -11.00
CA ASN A 116 -6.05 -1.33 -10.52
C ASN A 116 -5.39 0.07 -10.51
N LYS A 117 -5.66 0.87 -11.54
CA LYS A 117 -5.07 2.22 -11.74
C LYS A 117 -5.42 3.25 -10.65
N THR A 118 -6.43 2.97 -9.83
CA THR A 118 -6.81 3.80 -8.68
C THR A 118 -5.94 3.49 -7.46
N LEU A 119 -5.44 2.26 -7.37
CA LEU A 119 -4.60 1.79 -6.26
C LEU A 119 -3.12 1.82 -6.61
N SER A 120 -2.75 1.57 -7.86
CA SER A 120 -1.36 1.45 -8.25
C SER A 120 -1.06 2.16 -9.56
N ARG A 121 0.19 2.62 -9.68
CA ARG A 121 0.73 3.29 -10.87
C ARG A 121 2.19 2.93 -11.04
N VAL A 122 2.60 2.66 -12.28
CA VAL A 122 4.02 2.52 -12.60
C VAL A 122 4.60 3.91 -12.86
N ALA A 123 5.72 4.22 -12.23
CA ALA A 123 6.49 5.42 -12.52
C ALA A 123 7.99 5.12 -12.43
N ASN A 124 8.78 5.89 -13.18
CA ASN A 124 10.23 5.78 -13.14
C ASN A 124 10.76 6.42 -11.85
N PHE A 125 11.58 5.66 -11.12
CA PHE A 125 12.23 6.10 -9.89
C PHE A 125 13.68 5.62 -9.89
N ASN A 126 14.64 6.56 -9.90
CA ASN A 126 16.07 6.26 -10.09
C ASN A 126 16.31 5.32 -11.29
N ASP A 127 15.82 5.71 -12.46
CA ASP A 127 15.96 4.98 -13.73
C ASP A 127 15.30 3.59 -13.75
N THR A 128 14.51 3.26 -12.72
CA THR A 128 13.83 1.97 -12.61
C THR A 128 12.32 2.17 -12.58
N ASP A 129 11.60 1.54 -13.50
CA ASP A 129 10.15 1.52 -13.47
C ASP A 129 9.65 0.76 -12.25
N THR A 130 9.07 1.50 -11.31
CA THR A 130 8.60 0.99 -10.03
C THR A 130 7.09 1.03 -9.98
N LEU A 131 6.48 -0.06 -9.52
CA LEU A 131 5.06 -0.09 -9.21
C LEU A 131 4.83 0.60 -7.86
N PHE A 132 4.22 1.77 -7.89
CA PHE A 132 3.79 2.47 -6.69
C PHE A 132 2.37 2.08 -6.32
N ILE A 133 2.16 1.75 -5.05
CA ILE A 133 0.86 1.33 -4.50
C ILE A 133 0.42 2.39 -3.49
N ASN A 134 -0.84 2.83 -3.58
CA ASN A 134 -1.46 3.69 -2.60
C ASN A 134 -1.89 2.86 -1.38
N GLY A 135 -1.12 2.97 -0.31
CA GLY A 135 -1.44 2.38 0.99
C GLY A 135 -2.04 3.36 1.98
N THR A 136 -2.30 4.61 1.57
CA THR A 136 -2.97 5.60 2.42
C THR A 136 -4.41 5.15 2.65
N LEU A 137 -4.76 4.98 3.92
CA LEU A 137 -6.13 4.75 4.34
C LEU A 137 -6.74 6.11 4.63
N THR A 138 -7.64 6.56 3.75
CA THR A 138 -8.44 7.74 4.02
C THR A 138 -9.31 7.45 5.23
N ALA A 139 -9.33 8.36 6.20
CA ALA A 139 -10.37 8.33 7.20
C ALA A 139 -11.69 8.56 6.45
N SER A 140 -12.58 7.57 6.45
CA SER A 140 -13.95 7.77 6.00
C SER A 140 -14.60 8.71 7.01
N THR A 141 -14.59 10.01 6.74
CA THR A 141 -15.54 10.91 7.40
C THR A 141 -16.92 10.51 6.91
N SER A 142 -17.71 9.95 7.83
CA SER A 142 -19.07 9.47 7.63
C SER A 142 -19.96 10.42 6.84
#